data_AF-A0A4Q2X7C3-F1
#
_entry.id   AF-A0A4Q2X7C3-F1
#
_cell.length_a   1.000
_cell.length_b   1.000
_cell.length_c   1.000
_cell.angle_alpha   90.00
_cell.angle_beta   90.00
_cell.angle_gamma   90.00
#
_symmetry.space_group_name_H-M   'P 1'
#
loop_
_entity.id
_entity.type
_entity.pdbx_description
1 polymer ?
#
loop_
_entity_poly.entity_id
_entity_poly.type
_entity_poly.pdbx_seq_one_letter_code
_entity_poly.pdbx_strand_id
1 'polypeptide(L)'
;MPSRKHSPNKQSARKPATPRLLPKVPTGIEGLDEITGGGLPKGRPTLVSGGAGAGKTMLAIEFLMRGATEFGEPGVFMMFEENSDELTANVRSLGFDLDQLVADKKIILDHVHIERSEIEETG
;
A
#
# COMPACT_ATOMS: atom_id res chain seq x y z
N MET A 1 -57.63 -24.76 39.46
CA MET A 1 -57.15 -23.51 38.82
C MET A 1 -55.67 -23.68 38.49
N PRO A 2 -55.21 -23.37 37.26
CA PRO A 2 -53.94 -23.89 36.72
C PRO A 2 -52.69 -23.10 37.14
N SER A 3 -51.61 -23.84 37.30
CA SER A 3 -50.25 -23.37 37.61
C SER A 3 -49.65 -22.50 36.49
N ARG A 4 -49.16 -21.32 36.87
CA ARG A 4 -48.50 -20.35 35.98
C ARG A 4 -47.07 -20.83 35.68
N LYS A 5 -46.86 -21.49 34.53
CA LYS A 5 -45.51 -21.82 34.05
C LYS A 5 -44.76 -20.53 33.68
N HIS A 6 -43.74 -20.19 34.46
CA HIS A 6 -42.76 -19.18 34.10
C HIS A 6 -41.90 -19.73 32.95
N SER A 7 -41.93 -19.07 31.79
CA SER A 7 -41.04 -19.41 30.67
C SER A 7 -39.67 -18.74 30.90
N PRO A 8 -38.55 -19.46 30.85
CA PRO A 8 -37.25 -18.83 30.96
C PRO A 8 -36.94 -18.03 29.68
N ASN A 9 -36.60 -16.76 29.88
CA ASN A 9 -36.19 -15.83 28.85
C ASN A 9 -34.89 -16.35 28.20
N LYS A 10 -34.95 -16.80 26.94
CA LYS A 10 -33.77 -17.14 26.15
C LYS A 10 -33.07 -15.83 25.76
N GLN A 11 -32.20 -15.33 26.63
CA GLN A 11 -31.22 -14.34 26.25
C GLN A 11 -30.29 -14.98 25.23
N SER A 12 -30.54 -14.69 23.95
CA SER A 12 -29.64 -15.01 22.84
C SER A 12 -28.30 -14.35 23.13
N ALA A 13 -27.34 -15.14 23.63
CA ALA A 13 -25.96 -14.72 23.80
C ALA A 13 -25.46 -14.12 22.47
N ARG A 14 -25.15 -12.83 22.48
CA ARG A 14 -24.56 -12.14 21.33
C ARG A 14 -23.22 -12.82 21.04
N LYS A 15 -23.16 -13.63 19.99
CA LYS A 15 -21.92 -14.28 19.54
C LYS A 15 -20.88 -13.16 19.32
N PRO A 16 -19.69 -13.23 19.94
CA PRO A 16 -18.68 -12.20 19.74
C PRO A 16 -18.40 -12.09 18.25
N ALA A 17 -18.48 -10.87 17.71
CA ALA A 17 -18.20 -10.64 16.31
C ALA A 17 -16.74 -11.04 16.06
N THR A 18 -16.54 -12.05 15.21
CA THR A 18 -15.20 -12.40 14.74
C THR A 18 -14.59 -11.14 14.11
N PRO A 19 -13.38 -10.71 14.49
CA PRO A 19 -12.76 -9.55 13.88
C PRO A 19 -12.71 -9.77 12.36
N ARG A 20 -13.30 -8.86 11.58
CA ARG A 20 -13.11 -8.89 10.13
C ARG A 20 -11.64 -8.54 9.87
N LEU A 21 -10.85 -9.54 9.49
CA LEU A 21 -9.50 -9.31 9.02
C LEU A 21 -9.56 -8.47 7.74
N LEU A 22 -8.75 -7.42 7.68
CA LEU A 22 -8.64 -6.60 6.49
C LEU A 22 -7.91 -7.42 5.41
N PRO A 23 -8.47 -7.54 4.18
CA PRO A 23 -7.74 -8.13 3.07
C PRO A 23 -6.42 -7.41 2.86
N LYS A 24 -5.33 -8.16 2.60
CA LYS A 24 -4.00 -7.60 2.36
C LYS A 24 -3.56 -7.83 0.92
N VAL A 25 -2.61 -7.01 0.47
CA VAL A 25 -1.81 -7.21 -0.75
C VAL A 25 -0.35 -7.40 -0.34
N PRO A 26 0.32 -8.48 -0.79
CA PRO A 26 1.75 -8.66 -0.54
C PRO A 26 2.53 -7.46 -1.08
N THR A 27 3.58 -7.08 -0.36
CA THR A 27 4.53 -6.08 -0.85
C THR A 27 5.66 -6.69 -1.66
N GLY A 28 5.89 -8.00 -1.51
CA GLY A 28 7.05 -8.70 -2.06
C GLY A 28 8.33 -8.45 -1.24
N ILE A 29 8.27 -7.62 -0.19
CA ILE A 29 9.35 -7.41 0.77
C ILE A 29 9.12 -8.38 1.92
N GLU A 30 9.86 -9.49 1.93
CA GLU A 30 9.67 -10.63 2.85
C GLU A 30 9.48 -10.18 4.32
N GLY A 31 10.45 -9.45 4.88
CA GLY A 31 10.39 -9.02 6.28
C GLY A 31 9.21 -8.06 6.58
N LEU A 32 8.78 -7.25 5.61
CA LEU A 32 7.63 -6.37 5.80
C LEU A 32 6.32 -7.17 5.74
N ASP A 33 6.20 -8.10 4.80
CA ASP A 33 5.02 -8.96 4.66
C ASP A 33 4.84 -9.85 5.88
N GLU A 34 5.92 -10.38 6.46
CA GLU A 34 5.90 -11.14 7.71
C GLU A 34 5.37 -10.31 8.88
N ILE A 35 5.94 -9.12 9.10
CA ILE A 35 5.56 -8.25 10.23
C ILE A 35 4.12 -7.74 10.09
N THR A 36 3.65 -7.52 8.86
CA THR A 36 2.31 -6.97 8.59
C THR A 36 1.22 -8.03 8.39
N GLY A 37 1.58 -9.30 8.39
CA GLY A 37 0.67 -10.43 8.20
C GLY A 37 0.13 -10.53 6.77
N GLY A 38 1.01 -10.43 5.78
CA GLY A 38 0.71 -10.56 4.35
C GLY A 38 0.62 -9.24 3.59
N GLY A 39 1.26 -8.17 4.10
CA GLY A 39 1.43 -6.90 3.40
C GLY A 39 0.41 -5.82 3.74
N LEU A 40 0.19 -4.89 2.81
CA LEU A 40 -0.58 -3.66 3.02
C LEU A 40 -2.10 -3.87 2.87
N PRO A 41 -2.97 -3.08 3.53
CA PRO A 41 -4.42 -3.22 3.37
C PRO A 41 -4.88 -2.98 1.92
N LYS A 42 -5.59 -3.96 1.34
CA LYS A 42 -6.07 -3.89 -0.05
C LYS A 42 -7.10 -2.77 -0.24
N GLY A 43 -6.96 -2.00 -1.31
CA GLY A 43 -7.92 -0.96 -1.70
C GLY A 43 -7.98 0.23 -0.74
N ARG A 44 -6.87 0.50 -0.03
CA ARG A 44 -6.78 1.59 0.95
C ARG A 44 -5.45 2.34 0.77
N PRO A 45 -5.44 3.67 0.96
CA PRO A 45 -4.20 4.43 1.03
C PRO A 45 -3.32 3.97 2.20
N THR A 46 -2.01 3.96 1.98
CA THR A 46 -0.99 3.69 3.01
C THR A 46 -0.01 4.85 3.05
N LEU A 47 0.23 5.41 4.24
CA LEU A 47 1.24 6.45 4.46
C LEU A 47 2.51 5.81 5.05
N VAL A 48 3.64 6.02 4.38
CA VAL A 48 4.97 5.66 4.89
C VAL A 48 5.65 6.94 5.35
N SER A 49 6.02 7.00 6.63
CA SER A 49 6.62 8.20 7.25
C SER A 49 7.94 7.86 7.93
N GLY A 50 8.88 8.81 7.91
CA GLY A 50 10.22 8.68 8.46
C GLY A 50 11.14 9.81 8.03
N GLY A 51 12.25 9.99 8.75
CA GLY A 51 13.25 11.03 8.45
C GLY A 51 13.90 10.88 7.08
N ALA A 52 14.71 11.87 6.68
CA ALA A 52 15.55 11.77 5.48
C ALA A 52 16.44 10.53 5.55
N GLY A 53 16.59 9.80 4.44
CA GLY A 53 17.37 8.57 4.39
C GLY A 53 16.70 7.32 5.01
N ALA A 54 15.48 7.41 5.57
CA ALA A 54 14.78 6.27 6.15
C ALA A 54 14.28 5.21 5.13
N GLY A 55 14.60 5.36 3.84
CA GLY A 55 14.24 4.37 2.80
C GLY A 55 12.80 4.46 2.26
N LYS A 56 12.09 5.58 2.46
CA LYS A 56 10.70 5.75 2.00
C LYS A 56 10.54 5.56 0.48
N THR A 57 11.38 6.25 -0.30
CA THR A 57 11.39 6.14 -1.76
C THR A 57 11.72 4.72 -2.19
N MET A 58 12.72 4.10 -1.56
CA MET A 58 13.12 2.71 -1.83
C MET A 58 11.98 1.72 -1.58
N LEU A 59 11.27 1.86 -0.47
CA LEU A 59 10.10 1.03 -0.16
C LEU A 59 9.01 1.20 -1.22
N ALA A 60 8.71 2.44 -1.62
CA ALA A 60 7.70 2.70 -2.64
C ALA A 60 8.09 2.11 -4.01
N ILE A 61 9.37 2.21 -4.39
CA ILE A 61 9.91 1.62 -5.60
C ILE A 61 9.83 0.10 -5.56
N GLU A 62 10.33 -0.55 -4.49
CA GLU A 62 10.29 -2.01 -4.39
C GLU A 62 8.86 -2.53 -4.45
N PHE A 63 7.93 -1.92 -3.70
CA PHE A 63 6.52 -2.30 -3.72
C PHE A 63 5.95 -2.25 -5.14
N LEU A 64 6.24 -1.16 -5.87
CA LEU A 64 5.75 -0.96 -7.23
C LEU A 64 6.39 -1.93 -8.24
N MET A 65 7.70 -2.10 -8.19
CA MET A 65 8.43 -2.98 -9.11
C MET A 65 8.06 -4.45 -8.89
N ARG A 66 7.95 -4.90 -7.64
CA ARG A 66 7.52 -6.26 -7.30
C ARG A 66 6.06 -6.50 -7.66
N GLY A 67 5.19 -5.50 -7.45
CA GLY A 67 3.83 -5.48 -7.99
C GLY A 67 3.80 -5.84 -9.48
N ALA A 68 4.58 -5.11 -10.29
CA ALA A 68 4.61 -5.29 -11.74
C ALA A 68 5.28 -6.59 -12.21
N THR A 69 6.33 -7.04 -11.51
CA THR A 69 7.18 -8.17 -11.95
C THR A 69 6.76 -9.52 -11.37
N GLU A 70 6.32 -9.56 -10.12
CA GLU A 70 6.00 -10.81 -9.41
C GLU A 70 4.48 -11.07 -9.40
N PHE A 71 3.66 -10.01 -9.33
CA PHE A 71 2.21 -10.14 -9.16
C PHE A 71 1.40 -9.72 -10.39
N GLY A 72 2.06 -9.17 -11.42
CA GLY A 72 1.39 -8.70 -12.64
C GLY A 72 0.48 -7.49 -12.41
N GLU A 73 0.75 -6.71 -11.36
CA GLU A 73 0.00 -5.51 -10.98
C GLU A 73 0.72 -4.26 -11.54
N PRO A 74 0.21 -3.65 -12.63
CA PRO A 74 0.79 -2.42 -13.14
C PRO A 74 0.56 -1.26 -12.18
N GLY A 75 1.40 -0.23 -12.24
CA GLY A 75 1.24 0.92 -11.38
C GLY A 75 1.95 2.18 -11.84
N VAL A 76 1.73 3.25 -11.06
CA VAL A 76 2.23 4.60 -11.35
C VAL A 76 3.11 5.06 -10.19
N PHE A 77 4.27 5.61 -10.52
CA PHE A 77 5.14 6.31 -9.58
C PHE A 77 5.06 7.81 -9.84
N MET A 78 4.52 8.56 -8.87
CA MET A 78 4.42 10.02 -8.96
C MET A 78 5.48 10.66 -8.06
N MET A 79 6.32 11.51 -8.65
CA MET A 79 7.44 12.20 -8.01
C MET A 79 7.21 13.70 -7.99
N PHE A 80 7.67 14.36 -6.93
CA PHE A 80 7.59 15.82 -6.79
C PHE A 80 8.97 16.48 -6.64
N GLU A 81 9.98 15.73 -6.20
CA GLU A 81 11.29 16.27 -5.80
C GLU A 81 12.48 15.66 -6.58
N GLU A 82 12.39 14.39 -6.98
CA GLU A 82 13.48 13.65 -7.64
C GLU A 82 13.31 13.64 -9.17
N ASN A 83 14.40 13.87 -9.92
CA ASN A 83 14.40 13.73 -11.38
C ASN A 83 14.38 12.25 -11.81
N SER A 84 13.90 11.98 -13.03
CA SER A 84 13.72 10.62 -13.56
C SER A 84 15.01 9.80 -13.65
N ASP A 85 16.17 10.45 -13.80
CA ASP A 85 17.45 9.79 -14.02
C ASP A 85 17.97 9.17 -12.71
N GLU A 86 17.85 9.90 -11.60
CA GLU A 86 18.18 9.40 -10.25
C GLU A 86 17.28 8.22 -9.86
N LEU A 87 15.97 8.33 -10.12
CA LEU A 87 15.05 7.22 -9.89
C LEU A 87 15.45 5.97 -10.69
N THR A 88 15.77 6.14 -11.96
CA THR A 88 16.16 5.03 -12.84
C THR A 88 17.43 4.35 -12.34
N ALA A 89 18.42 5.12 -11.88
CA ALA A 89 19.62 4.57 -11.27
C ALA A 89 19.32 3.76 -10.00
N ASN A 90 18.45 4.26 -9.12
CA ASN A 90 18.02 3.55 -7.91
C ASN A 90 17.30 2.24 -8.25
N VAL A 91 16.37 2.26 -9.20
CA VAL A 91 15.61 1.08 -9.62
C VAL A 91 16.53 0.02 -10.24
N ARG A 92 17.45 0.42 -11.10
CA ARG A 92 18.45 -0.49 -11.69
C ARG A 92 19.36 -1.11 -10.63
N SER A 93 19.73 -0.35 -9.58
CA SER A 93 20.55 -0.88 -8.47
C SER A 93 19.85 -1.99 -7.68
N LEU A 94 18.51 -2.03 -7.72
CA LEU A 94 17.68 -3.09 -7.14
C LEU A 94 17.52 -4.31 -8.06
N GLY A 95 18.10 -4.28 -9.27
CA GLY A 95 18.02 -5.39 -10.23
C GLY A 95 16.77 -5.37 -11.11
N PHE A 96 16.02 -4.27 -11.15
CA PHE A 96 14.85 -4.12 -12.01
C PHE A 96 15.19 -3.38 -13.31
N ASP A 97 14.60 -3.83 -14.41
CA ASP A 97 14.67 -3.16 -15.71
C ASP A 97 13.50 -2.19 -15.87
N LEU A 98 13.69 -0.96 -15.38
CA LEU A 98 12.66 0.08 -15.41
C LEU A 98 12.25 0.44 -16.85
N ASP A 99 13.22 0.51 -17.77
CA ASP A 99 12.95 0.92 -19.15
C ASP A 99 12.04 -0.10 -19.84
N GLN A 100 12.31 -1.39 -19.65
CA GLN A 100 11.46 -2.44 -20.19
C GLN A 100 10.06 -2.42 -19.56
N LEU A 101 9.96 -2.19 -18.24
CA LEU A 101 8.66 -2.11 -17.56
C LEU A 101 7.81 -0.92 -18.04
N VAL A 102 8.45 0.21 -18.37
CA VAL A 102 7.79 1.38 -18.97
C VAL A 102 7.40 1.08 -20.42
N ALA A 103 8.28 0.47 -21.22
CA ALA A 103 7.99 0.08 -22.60
C ALA A 103 6.80 -0.89 -22.69
N ASP A 104 6.72 -1.84 -21.75
CA ASP A 104 5.63 -2.81 -21.61
C ASP A 104 4.34 -2.20 -21.03
N LYS A 105 4.34 -0.89 -20.70
CA LYS A 105 3.23 -0.17 -20.05
C LYS A 105 2.81 -0.78 -18.70
N LYS A 106 3.73 -1.46 -18.02
CA LYS A 106 3.52 -1.95 -16.66
C LYS A 106 3.76 -0.86 -15.62
N ILE A 107 4.67 0.07 -15.92
CA ILE A 107 5.01 1.19 -15.06
C ILE A 107 4.82 2.50 -15.82
N ILE A 108 4.22 3.48 -15.14
CA ILE A 108 4.19 4.88 -15.58
C ILE A 108 4.94 5.71 -14.55
N LEU A 109 5.83 6.58 -15.02
CA LEU A 109 6.53 7.55 -14.20
C LEU A 109 5.97 8.93 -14.52
N ASP A 110 5.55 9.66 -13.49
CA ASP A 110 5.10 11.04 -13.63
C ASP A 110 5.88 11.94 -12.68
N HIS A 111 6.39 13.05 -13.21
CA HIS A 111 7.09 14.06 -12.45
C HIS A 111 6.23 15.31 -12.37
N VAL A 112 5.63 15.51 -11.20
CA VAL A 112 4.75 16.63 -10.95
C VAL A 112 5.59 17.85 -10.62
N HIS A 113 5.67 18.77 -11.58
CA HIS A 113 6.26 20.08 -11.37
C HIS A 113 5.28 20.95 -10.56
N ILE A 114 5.62 21.21 -9.30
CA ILE A 114 4.88 22.19 -8.48
C ILE A 114 5.58 23.54 -8.63
N GLU A 115 4.95 24.48 -9.32
CA GLU A 115 5.38 25.87 -9.28
C GLU A 115 4.96 26.49 -7.93
N ARG A 116 5.90 27.15 -7.24
CA ARG A 116 5.63 27.80 -5.94
C ARG A 116 4.54 28.88 -6.03
N SER A 117 4.23 29.38 -7.22
CA SER A 117 3.13 30.31 -7.51
C SER A 117 1.74 29.68 -7.43
N GLU A 118 1.62 28.35 -7.43
CA GLU A 118 0.34 27.63 -7.43
C GLU A 118 -0.04 27.06 -6.05
N ILE A 119 0.81 27.25 -5.03
CA ILE A 119 0.53 26.81 -3.67
C ILE A 119 -0.36 27.87 -3.01
N GLU A 120 -1.67 27.76 -3.20
CA GLU A 120 -2.63 28.47 -2.35
C GLU A 120 -2.57 27.88 -0.95
N GLU A 121 -2.06 28.66 0.00
CA GLU A 121 -2.03 28.32 1.42
C GLU A 121 -3.47 28.46 1.98
N THR A 122 -4.28 27.42 1.83
CA THR A 122 -5.53 27.32 2.59
C THR A 122 -5.21 26.90 4.02
N GLY A 123 -5.09 27.90 4.90
CA GLY A 123 -5.17 27.74 6.35
C GLY A 123 -6.62 27.69 6.85
#